data_AF-A0A351HTC5-F1
#
_entry.id   AF-A0A351HTC5-F1
#
_cell.length_a   1.000
_cell.length_b   1.000
_cell.length_c   1.000
_cell.angle_alpha   90.00
_cell.angle_beta   90.00
_cell.angle_gamma   90.00
#
_symmetry.space_group_name_H-M   'P 1'
#
loop_
_entity.id
_entity.type
_entity.pdbx_description
1 polymer ?
#
loop_
_entity_poly.entity_id
_entity_poly.type
_entity_poly.pdbx_seq_one_letter_code
_entity_poly.pdbx_strand_id
1 'polypeptide(L)' 'DYDGRSFVDGGLGGGIALDIAKQDGYQKFFVVLTREKGYRKSPLKFKHAIRAYYRNYPKVAQAMLNRHVIYNKTLDE' A
#
# COMPACT_ATOMS: atom_id res chain seq x y z
N ASP A 1 -8.76 10.39 -14.18
CA ASP A 1 -8.27 11.68 -13.64
C ASP A 1 -9.44 12.46 -13.08
N TYR A 2 -9.19 13.26 -12.04
CA TYR A 2 -10.19 14.16 -11.44
C TYR A 2 -9.49 15.44 -11.00
N ASP A 3 -10.06 16.61 -11.33
CA ASP A 3 -9.49 17.92 -10.97
C ASP A 3 -7.99 18.09 -11.31
N GLY A 4 -7.59 17.64 -12.52
CA GLY A 4 -6.20 17.71 -12.97
C GLY A 4 -5.23 16.78 -12.22
N ARG A 5 -5.73 15.87 -11.38
CA ARG A 5 -4.92 14.89 -10.63
C ARG A 5 -5.23 13.47 -11.06
N SER A 6 -4.18 12.68 -11.21
CA SER A 6 -4.28 11.24 -11.43
C SER A 6 -4.35 10.52 -10.09
N PHE A 7 -5.39 9.72 -9.92
CA PHE A 7 -5.60 8.89 -8.74
C PHE A 7 -5.31 7.44 -9.09
N VAL A 8 -4.79 6.70 -8.11
CA VAL A 8 -4.53 5.28 -8.19
C VAL A 8 -5.21 4.58 -7.02
N ASP A 9 -5.40 3.28 -7.14
CA ASP A 9 -6.00 2.46 -6.10
C ASP A 9 -5.31 2.66 -4.74
N GLY A 10 -6.11 2.94 -3.69
CA GLY A 10 -5.61 3.21 -2.33
C GLY A 10 -4.88 2.02 -1.69
N GLY A 11 -5.11 0.80 -2.18
CA GLY A 11 -4.41 -0.40 -1.74
C GLY A 11 -2.91 -0.38 -2.04
N LEU A 12 -2.43 0.54 -2.90
CA LEU A 12 -1.00 0.79 -3.10
C LEU A 12 -0.29 1.30 -1.85
N GLY A 13 -1.00 1.94 -0.92
CA GLY A 13 -0.46 2.44 0.35
C GLY A 13 -0.17 1.35 1.39
N GLY A 14 -0.40 0.07 1.08
CA GLY A 14 -0.23 -1.05 2.01
C GLY A 14 -1.41 -1.99 1.95
N GLY A 15 -2.63 -1.45 1.77
CA GLY A 15 -3.86 -2.25 1.65
C GLY A 15 -4.57 -2.52 2.96
N ILE A 16 -4.04 -2.03 4.09
CA ILE A 16 -4.70 -2.00 5.40
C ILE A 16 -4.65 -0.56 5.88
N ALA A 17 -5.78 0.16 5.83
CA ALA A 17 -5.86 1.59 6.16
C ALA A 17 -5.98 1.85 7.68
N LEU A 18 -5.21 1.12 8.49
CA LEU A 18 -5.29 1.21 9.95
C LEU A 18 -4.70 2.53 10.47
N ASP A 19 -3.62 3.01 9.84
CA ASP A 19 -2.97 4.27 10.16
C ASP A 19 -3.89 5.47 9.93
N ILE A 20 -4.63 5.47 8.81
CA ILE A 20 -5.62 6.50 8.48
C ILE A 20 -6.74 6.48 9.52
N ALA A 21 -7.30 5.31 9.83
CA ALA A 21 -8.36 5.22 10.83
C ALA A 21 -7.89 5.67 12.24
N LYS A 22 -6.63 5.41 12.61
CA LYS A 22 -6.03 5.95 13.84
C LYS A 22 -5.91 7.48 13.80
N GLN A 23 -5.48 8.05 12.68
CA GLN A 23 -5.37 9.51 12.48
C GLN A 23 -6.75 10.20 12.57
N ASP A 24 -7.79 9.53 12.10
CA ASP A 24 -9.18 9.99 12.19
C ASP A 24 -9.77 9.89 13.62
N GLY A 25 -9.00 9.39 14.60
CA GLY A 25 -9.38 9.35 16.01
C GLY A 25 -10.13 8.10 16.46
N TYR A 26 -10.24 7.07 15.62
CA TYR A 26 -10.82 5.79 16.03
C TYR A 26 -9.91 5.06 17.01
N GLN A 27 -10.51 4.33 17.96
CA GLN A 27 -9.77 3.65 19.04
C GLN A 27 -9.94 2.13 19.04
N LYS A 28 -10.95 1.60 18.36
CA LYS A 28 -11.24 0.17 18.28
C LYS A 28 -11.36 -0.22 16.81
N PHE A 29 -10.67 -1.30 16.44
CA PHE A 29 -10.54 -1.72 15.06
C PHE A 29 -10.91 -3.19 14.91
N PHE A 30 -11.67 -3.48 13.87
CA PHE A 30 -11.92 -4.84 13.41
C PHE A 30 -11.50 -4.91 11.94
N VAL A 31 -10.48 -5.70 11.65
CA VAL A 31 -9.87 -5.78 10.32
C VAL A 31 -10.17 -7.14 9.71
N VAL A 32 -10.76 -7.14 8.51
CA VAL A 32 -11.00 -8.36 7.72
C VAL A 32 -9.95 -8.43 6.60
N LEU A 33 -9.20 -9.54 6.57
CA LEU A 33 -8.16 -9.78 5.57
C LEU A 33 -8.58 -10.93 4.66
N THR A 34 -8.25 -10.82 3.36
CA THR A 34 -8.43 -11.90 2.38
C THR A 34 -7.26 -12.89 2.34
N ARG A 35 -6.18 -12.57 3.06
CA ARG A 35 -4.99 -13.42 3.18
C ARG A 35 -5.07 -14.28 4.43
N GLU A 36 -4.48 -15.46 4.33
CA GLU A 36 -4.39 -16.42 5.41
C GLU A 36 -3.58 -15.89 6.60
N LYS A 37 -3.85 -16.45 7.78
CA LYS A 37 -3.09 -16.13 8.99
C LYS A 37 -1.62 -16.45 8.78
N GLY A 38 -0.74 -15.50 9.13
CA GLY A 38 0.70 -15.64 8.98
C GLY A 38 1.25 -15.19 7.62
N TYR A 39 0.39 -14.82 6.66
CA TYR A 39 0.84 -14.29 5.37
C TYR A 39 1.70 -13.02 5.55
N ARG A 40 2.85 -13.00 4.87
CA ARG A 40 3.70 -11.80 4.74
C ARG A 40 3.92 -11.48 3.27
N LYS A 41 3.78 -10.20 2.93
CA LYS A 41 3.93 -9.73 1.55
C LYS A 41 5.41 -9.63 1.20
N SER A 42 5.81 -10.23 0.09
CA SER A 42 7.19 -10.18 -0.41
C SER A 42 7.45 -8.95 -1.28
N PRO A 43 8.71 -8.48 -1.38
CA PRO A 43 9.08 -7.42 -2.31
C PRO A 43 8.85 -7.81 -3.78
N LEU A 44 8.58 -6.82 -4.62
CA LEU A 44 8.51 -7.01 -6.07
C LEU A 44 9.91 -7.27 -6.64
N LYS A 45 10.04 -8.32 -7.47
CA LYS A 45 11.32 -8.76 -8.05
C LYS A 45 11.84 -7.80 -9.13
N PHE A 46 10.96 -7.32 -10.02
CA PHE A 46 11.34 -6.54 -11.20
C PHE A 46 11.31 -5.03 -10.98
N LYS A 47 12.13 -4.53 -10.04
CA LYS A 47 12.10 -3.11 -9.63
C LYS A 47 12.35 -2.14 -10.80
N HIS A 48 13.31 -2.47 -11.68
CA HIS A 48 13.65 -1.62 -12.82
C HIS A 48 12.54 -1.55 -13.87
N ALA A 49 11.89 -2.69 -14.17
CA ALA A 49 10.77 -2.74 -15.09
C ALA A 49 9.57 -1.91 -14.58
N ILE A 50 9.27 -1.98 -13.27
CA ILE A 50 8.21 -1.16 -12.66
C ILE A 50 8.53 0.33 -12.77
N ARG A 51 9.78 0.74 -12.46
CA ARG A 51 10.19 2.14 -12.60
C ARG A 51 10.12 2.63 -14.05
N ALA A 52 10.49 1.79 -15.01
CA ALA A 52 10.42 2.13 -16.43
C ALA A 52 8.96 2.26 -16.90
N TYR A 53 8.09 1.32 -16.52
CA TYR A 53 6.68 1.34 -16.88
C TYR A 53 5.96 2.57 -16.29
N TYR A 54 6.23 2.89 -15.02
CA TYR A 54 5.66 4.05 -14.33
C TYR A 54 6.59 5.27 -14.37
N ARG A 55 7.38 5.49 -15.43
CA ARG A 55 8.31 6.63 -15.49
C ARG A 55 7.62 7.99 -15.32
N ASN A 56 6.40 8.10 -15.84
CA ASN A 56 5.58 9.32 -15.75
C ASN A 56 4.87 9.44 -14.39
N TYR A 57 4.90 8.38 -13.57
CA TYR A 57 4.25 8.28 -12.26
C TYR A 57 5.22 7.73 -11.20
N PRO A 58 6.34 8.40 -10.90
CA PRO A 58 7.39 7.87 -10.02
C PRO A 58 6.90 7.57 -8.61
N LYS A 59 5.91 8.33 -8.10
CA LYS A 59 5.27 8.08 -6.80
C LYS A 59 4.50 6.75 -6.77
N VAL A 60 3.87 6.37 -7.88
CA VAL A 60 3.18 5.08 -8.01
C VAL A 60 4.18 3.94 -7.97
N ALA A 61 5.28 4.06 -8.72
CA ALA A 61 6.37 3.07 -8.68
C ALA A 61 6.91 2.90 -7.26
N GLN A 62 7.16 4.01 -6.56
CA GLN A 62 7.66 3.99 -5.19
C GLN A 62 6.67 3.33 -4.22
N ALA A 63 5.38 3.68 -4.31
CA ALA A 63 4.33 3.06 -3.52
C ALA A 63 4.27 1.54 -3.76
N MET A 64 4.30 1.08 -5.02
CA MET A 64 4.33 -0.34 -5.36
C MET A 64 5.54 -1.07 -4.74
N LEU A 65 6.73 -0.47 -4.84
CA LEU A 65 7.96 -1.06 -4.30
C LEU A 65 7.94 -1.16 -2.77
N ASN A 66 7.38 -0.15 -2.10
CA ASN A 66 7.34 -0.07 -0.64
C ASN A 66 6.11 -0.75 -0.02
N ARG A 67 5.10 -1.11 -0.82
CA ARG A 67 3.84 -1.71 -0.36
C ARG A 67 4.02 -2.89 0.60
N HIS A 68 4.99 -3.75 0.31
CA HIS A 68 5.27 -4.92 1.14
C HIS A 68 5.75 -4.53 2.55
N VAL A 69 6.54 -3.46 2.67
CA VAL A 69 7.05 -2.94 3.95
C VAL A 69 5.90 -2.41 4.79
N ILE A 70 5.06 -1.56 4.19
CA ILE A 70 3.94 -0.94 4.92
C ILE A 70 2.94 -2.02 5.37
N TYR A 71 2.54 -2.92 4.46
CA TYR A 71 1.63 -4.01 4.78
C TYR A 71 2.14 -4.89 5.94
N ASN A 72 3.42 -5.31 5.89
CA ASN A 72 3.98 -6.17 6.92
C ASN A 72 4.11 -5.43 8.25
N LYS A 73 4.49 -4.14 8.23
CA LYS A 73 4.54 -3.30 9.44
C LYS A 73 3.17 -3.18 10.10
N THR A 74 2.10 -2.96 9.33
CA THR A 74 0.73 -2.89 9.88
C THR A 74 0.30 -4.20 10.54
N LEU A 75 0.80 -5.35 10.07
CA LEU A 75 0.53 -6.66 10.69
C LEU A 75 1.37 -6.93 11.95
N ASP A 76 2.36 -6.10 12.26
CA ASP A 76 3.22 -6.22 13.45
C ASP A 76 2.75 -5.31 14.61
N GLU A 77 1.72 -4.48 14.39
CA GLU A 77 1.06 -3.67 15.43
C GLU A 77 0.00 -4.47 16.20
#